data_AF-M4Z7Z0-F1
#
_entry.id   AF-M4Z7Z0-F1
#
_cell.length_a   1.000
_cell.length_b   1.000
_cell.length_c   1.000
_cell.angle_alpha   90.00
_cell.angle_beta   90.00
_cell.angle_gamma   90.00
#
_symmetry.space_group_name_H-M   'P 1'
#
loop_
_entity.id
_entity.type
_entity.pdbx_description
1 polymer ?
#
loop_
_entity_poly.entity_id
_entity_poly.type
_entity_poly.pdbx_seq_one_letter_code
_entity_poly.pdbx_strand_id
1 'polypeptide(L)' 'MSVVSIMAAILEDELVAYGVLGLAQVDCKAIVQSMIDRTVEFEIKSSWSRSEPYLDEQN' A
#
# COMPACT_ATOMS: atom_id res chain seq x y z
N MET A 1 9.59 -17.52 2.57
CA MET A 1 8.39 -16.79 3.02
C MET A 1 8.10 -15.68 2.02
N SER A 2 6.83 -15.31 1.81
CA SER A 2 6.45 -14.16 0.96
C SER A 2 6.76 -12.83 1.67
N VAL A 3 7.05 -11.78 0.89
CA VAL A 3 7.21 -10.40 1.39
C VAL A 3 5.99 -9.96 2.19
N VAL A 4 4.78 -10.27 1.71
CA VAL A 4 3.52 -9.98 2.41
C VAL A 4 3.48 -10.61 3.80
N SER A 5 3.92 -11.87 3.90
CA SER A 5 3.95 -12.57 5.20
C SER A 5 4.98 -11.99 6.16
N ILE A 6 6.14 -11.54 5.66
CA ILE A 6 7.18 -10.90 6.48
C ILE A 6 6.68 -9.55 7.00
N MET A 7 6.15 -8.70 6.12
CA MET A 7 5.63 -7.40 6.50
C MET A 7 4.40 -7.51 7.42
N ALA A 8 3.57 -8.53 7.25
CA ALA A 8 2.43 -8.78 8.13
C ALA A 8 2.87 -9.14 9.56
N ALA A 9 3.95 -9.92 9.70
CA ALA A 9 4.51 -10.24 11.01
C ALA A 9 5.10 -9.00 11.69
N ILE A 10 5.81 -8.15 10.93
CA ILE A 10 6.33 -6.87 11.44
C ILE A 10 5.18 -5.96 11.88
N LEU A 11 4.12 -5.87 11.08
CA LEU A 11 2.93 -5.09 11.41
C LEU A 11 2.25 -5.59 12.69
N GLU A 12 2.12 -6.92 12.83
CA GLU A 12 1.55 -7.55 14.04
C GLU A 12 2.37 -7.18 15.28
N ASP A 13 3.70 -7.29 15.23
CA ASP A 13 4.59 -6.92 16.34
C ASP A 13 4.47 -5.43 16.71
N GLU A 14 4.45 -4.55 15.73
CA GLU A 14 4.35 -3.10 15.94
C GLU A 14 2.98 -2.72 16.55
N LEU A 15 1.89 -3.32 16.08
CA LEU A 15 0.55 -3.09 16.64
C LEU A 15 0.48 -3.51 18.11
N VAL A 16 1.04 -4.67 18.45
CA VAL A 16 1.14 -5.15 19.83
C VAL A 16 1.97 -4.17 20.68
N ALA A 17 3.08 -3.66 20.16
CA ALA A 17 3.90 -2.67 20.85
C ALA A 17 3.15 -1.36 21.15
N TYR A 18 2.22 -0.95 20.29
CA TYR A 18 1.33 0.20 20.54
C TYR A 18 0.08 -0.14 21.38
N GLY A 19 -0.05 -1.37 21.87
CA GLY A 19 -1.21 -1.81 22.65
C GLY A 19 -2.47 -2.07 21.81
N VAL A 20 -2.33 -2.18 20.49
CA VAL A 20 -3.41 -2.61 19.60
C VAL A 20 -3.42 -4.14 19.58
N LEU A 21 -4.47 -4.70 20.17
CA LEU A 21 -4.68 -6.15 20.27
C LEU A 21 -5.90 -6.58 19.47
N GLY A 22 -5.94 -7.87 19.10
CA GLY A 22 -7.13 -8.49 18.50
C GLY A 22 -7.15 -8.53 16.97
N LEU A 23 -6.09 -8.07 16.30
CA LEU A 23 -5.88 -8.36 14.88
C LEU A 23 -5.18 -9.70 14.73
N ALA A 24 -5.74 -10.60 13.93
CA ALA A 24 -5.12 -11.87 13.61
C ALA A 24 -4.07 -11.69 12.50
N GLN A 25 -3.12 -12.61 12.40
CA GLN A 25 -2.12 -12.61 11.33
C GLN A 25 -2.74 -12.53 9.92
N VAL A 26 -3.93 -13.11 9.72
CA VAL A 26 -4.65 -13.04 8.43
C VAL A 26 -5.11 -11.61 8.11
N ASP A 27 -5.50 -10.84 9.12
CA ASP A 27 -5.90 -9.44 8.98
C ASP A 27 -4.68 -8.57 8.65
N CYS A 28 -3.56 -8.80 9.33
CA CYS A 28 -2.30 -8.11 9.04
C CYS A 28 -1.84 -8.36 7.60
N LYS A 29 -1.99 -9.59 7.08
CA LYS A 29 -1.70 -9.90 5.67
C LYS A 29 -2.63 -9.16 4.72
N ALA A 30 -3.93 -9.09 5.02
CA ALA A 30 -4.89 -8.37 4.20
C ALA A 30 -4.60 -6.85 4.18
N ILE A 31 -4.23 -6.28 5.32
CA ILE A 31 -3.83 -4.86 5.43
C ILE A 31 -2.58 -4.60 4.59
N VAL A 32 -1.54 -5.42 4.73
CA VAL A 32 -0.30 -5.29 3.96
C VAL A 32 -0.55 -5.40 2.46
N GLN A 33 -1.35 -6.39 2.03
CA GLN A 33 -1.71 -6.53 0.62
C GLN A 33 -2.45 -5.28 0.11
N SER A 34 -3.43 -4.80 0.86
CA SER A 34 -4.16 -3.58 0.51
C SER A 34 -3.27 -2.33 0.44
N MET A 35 -2.24 -2.23 1.30
CA MET A 35 -1.27 -1.14 1.24
C MET A 35 -0.45 -1.21 -0.05
N ILE A 36 0.05 -2.39 -0.40
CA ILE A 36 0.81 -2.62 -1.64
C ILE A 36 -0.03 -2.25 -2.86
N ASP A 37 -1.28 -2.75 -2.93
CA ASP A 37 -2.16 -2.50 -4.06
C ASP A 37 -2.43 -0.99 -4.24
N ARG A 38 -2.70 -0.27 -3.14
CA ARG A 38 -2.91 1.18 -3.15
C ARG A 38 -1.64 1.97 -3.48
N THR A 39 -0.47 1.51 -3.05
CA THR A 39 0.81 2.13 -3.43
C THR A 39 1.04 2.01 -4.93
N VAL A 40 0.81 0.83 -5.50
CA VAL A 40 0.92 0.60 -6.95
C VAL A 40 -0.08 1.47 -7.72
N GLU A 41 -1.35 1.53 -7.26
CA GLU A 41 -2.36 2.42 -7.86
C GLU A 41 -1.92 3.89 -7.83
N PHE A 42 -1.37 4.34 -6.70
CA PHE A 42 -0.89 5.71 -6.55
C PHE A 42 0.31 6.01 -7.47
N GLU A 43 1.26 5.08 -7.61
CA GLU A 43 2.39 5.22 -8.54
C GLU A 43 1.92 5.31 -9.99
N ILE A 44 0.98 4.45 -10.39
CA ILE A 44 0.37 4.48 -11.72
C ILE A 44 -0.32 5.83 -11.96
N LYS A 45 -1.17 6.27 -11.04
CA LYS A 45 -1.87 7.55 -11.13
C LYS A 45 -0.90 8.74 -11.20
N SER A 46 0.15 8.72 -10.39
CA SER A 46 1.19 9.75 -10.40
C SER A 46 1.94 9.80 -11.74
N SER A 47 2.27 8.64 -12.31
CA SER A 47 2.91 8.55 -13.63
C SER A 47 1.99 9.04 -14.76
N TRP A 48 0.67 8.84 -14.64
CA TRP A 48 -0.32 9.35 -15.58
C TRP A 48 -0.46 10.87 -15.50
N SER A 49 -0.56 11.45 -14.30
CA SER A 49 -0.62 12.91 -14.11
C SER A 49 0.66 13.63 -14.56
N ARG A 50 1.81 12.93 -14.57
CA ARG A 50 3.06 13.47 -15.11
C ARG A 50 3.13 13.43 -16.63
N SER A 51 2.22 12.70 -17.27
CA SER A 51 2.19 12.44 -18.70
C SER A 51 1.01 13.07 -19.42
N GLU A 52 0.21 13.93 -18.76
CA GLU A 52 -0.70 14.82 -19.49
C GLU A 52 0.16 15.75 -20.36
N PRO A 53 0.13 15.63 -21.69
CA PRO A 53 0.60 16.72 -22.52
C PRO A 53 -0.36 17.87 -22.25
N TYR A 54 0.18 19.04 -21.96
CA TYR A 54 -0.50 20.28 -22.27
C TYR A 54 -1.03 20.15 -23.70
N LEU A 55 -2.33 19.91 -23.85
CA LEU A 55 -3.00 20.16 -25.11
C LEU A 55 -3.02 21.68 -25.22
N ASP A 56 -1.93 22.22 -25.76
CA ASP A 56 -1.90 23.58 -26.27
C ASP A 56 -3.05 23.67 -27.29
N GLU A 57 -4.10 24.39 -26.90
CA GLU A 57 -5.03 25.02 -27.82
C GLU A 57 -4.21 25.95 -28.74
N GLN A 58 -3.69 25.41 -29.84
CA GLN A 58 -3.32 26.19 -31.01
C GLN A 58 -3.68 25.41 -32.28
N ASN A 59 -4.93 25.57 -32.70
CA ASN A 59 -5.35 26.21 -33.96
C ASN A 59 -6.67 25.61 -34.48
#